data_AF-A0A926ATK6-F1
#
_entry.id   AF-A0A926ATK6-F1
#
_cell.length_a   1.000
_cell.length_b   1.000
_cell.length_c   1.000
_cell.angle_alpha   90.00
_cell.angle_beta   90.00
_cell.angle_gamma   90.00
#
_symmetry.space_group_name_H-M   'P 1'
#
loop_
_entity.id
_entity.type
_entity.pdbx_description
1 polymer ?
#
loop_
_entity_poly.entity_id
_entity_poly.type
_entity_poly.pdbx_seq_one_letter_code
_entity_poly.pdbx_strand_id
1 'polypeptide(L)'
;MEAGIVGLPNVGKSTLFNALTSSKAAQSANYPFCTIEPNEGVVSVPDDRLRRISQYIVPKKLVPAALKLVDIAGIVKGASEGQGLGNKFLTHIREVDAILQVVRCFEDPDVIHVTGKVNPVSDIETIEIELMLADIQTLENSLSKAERTAKSGDKEAKLRVEVIRKCLAHLATDEPLRKLELDE
;
A
#
# COMPACT_ATOMS: atom_id res chain seq x y z
N MET A 1 -9.28 -7.70 -3.08
CA MET A 1 -8.38 -6.58 -3.40
C MET A 1 -8.52 -5.55 -2.30
N GLU A 2 -7.42 -5.33 -1.59
CA GLU A 2 -7.30 -4.35 -0.51
C GLU A 2 -6.31 -3.26 -0.93
N ALA A 3 -6.67 -2.00 -0.74
CA ALA A 3 -5.80 -0.88 -1.02
C ALA A 3 -5.50 -0.10 0.27
N GLY A 4 -4.23 0.08 0.59
CA GLY A 4 -3.76 0.81 1.75
C GLY A 4 -3.54 2.28 1.43
N ILE A 5 -4.16 3.17 2.19
CA ILE A 5 -3.92 4.62 2.10
C ILE A 5 -2.69 4.95 2.94
N VAL A 6 -1.65 5.50 2.30
CA VAL A 6 -0.40 5.92 2.93
C VAL A 6 -0.15 7.39 2.69
N GLY A 7 0.69 7.99 3.52
CA GLY A 7 1.08 9.40 3.38
C GLY A 7 1.84 9.87 4.62
N LEU A 8 2.48 11.02 4.49
CA LEU A 8 3.09 11.68 5.65
C LEU A 8 1.99 12.18 6.63
N PRO A 9 2.35 12.46 7.89
CA PRO A 9 1.49 13.18 8.82
C PRO A 9 0.92 14.47 8.20
N ASN A 10 -0.33 14.78 8.52
CA ASN A 10 -1.01 16.03 8.14
C ASN A 10 -1.21 16.26 6.63
N VAL A 11 -1.15 15.22 5.80
CA VAL A 11 -1.43 15.32 4.34
C VAL A 11 -2.92 15.24 3.99
N GLY A 12 -3.79 15.03 4.98
CA GLY A 12 -5.24 14.85 4.77
C GLY A 12 -5.70 13.40 4.58
N LYS A 13 -4.83 12.42 4.89
CA LYS A 13 -5.11 10.98 4.79
C LYS A 13 -6.43 10.55 5.46
N SER A 14 -6.59 10.86 6.76
CA SER A 14 -7.81 10.49 7.50
C SER A 14 -9.05 11.25 7.00
N THR A 15 -8.89 12.48 6.51
CA THR A 15 -9.97 13.24 5.88
C THR A 15 -10.45 12.56 4.60
N LEU A 16 -9.53 12.12 3.75
CA LEU A 16 -9.83 11.38 2.52
C LEU A 16 -10.49 10.03 2.84
N PHE A 17 -9.93 9.27 3.78
CA PHE A 17 -10.50 7.99 4.21
C PHE A 17 -11.93 8.19 4.71
N ASN A 18 -12.14 9.13 5.64
CA ASN A 18 -13.47 9.44 6.16
C ASN A 18 -14.43 9.90 5.07
N ALA A 19 -13.99 10.68 4.07
CA ALA A 19 -14.86 11.06 2.97
C ALA A 19 -15.30 9.86 2.12
N LEU A 20 -14.39 8.91 1.87
CA LEU A 20 -14.64 7.70 1.09
C LEU A 20 -15.50 6.68 1.85
N THR A 21 -15.38 6.61 3.17
CA THR A 21 -16.14 5.67 4.01
C THR A 21 -17.47 6.25 4.50
N SER A 22 -17.52 7.54 4.85
CA SER A 22 -18.75 8.21 5.34
C SER A 22 -19.81 8.38 4.26
N SER A 23 -19.41 8.50 2.99
CA SER A 23 -20.33 8.47 1.86
C SER A 23 -21.09 7.14 1.74
N LYS A 24 -20.70 6.10 2.49
CA LYS A 24 -21.33 4.77 2.52
C LYS A 24 -21.65 4.18 3.90
N ALA A 25 -21.37 4.84 5.01
CA ALA A 25 -21.93 4.43 6.31
C ALA A 25 -23.48 4.29 6.25
N ALA A 26 -24.14 5.01 5.33
CA ALA A 26 -25.57 4.88 5.03
C ALA A 26 -25.97 3.68 4.12
N GLN A 27 -25.02 3.03 3.42
CA GLN A 27 -25.28 1.92 2.47
C GLN A 27 -24.68 0.57 2.93
N SER A 28 -23.85 0.57 3.99
CA SER A 28 -23.12 -0.59 4.51
C SER A 28 -23.99 -1.66 5.18
N ALA A 29 -25.31 -1.47 5.25
CA ALA A 29 -26.26 -2.48 5.74
C ALA A 29 -26.32 -3.76 4.85
N ASN A 30 -25.53 -3.85 3.79
CA ASN A 30 -25.64 -4.87 2.75
C ASN A 30 -24.58 -5.99 2.76
N TYR A 31 -23.55 -5.94 3.64
CA TYR A 31 -22.49 -6.96 3.71
C TYR A 31 -22.43 -7.59 5.11
N PRO A 32 -23.25 -8.63 5.39
CA PRO A 32 -23.46 -9.17 6.74
C PRO A 32 -22.30 -9.99 7.34
N PHE A 33 -21.10 -10.01 6.73
CA PHE A 33 -19.99 -10.86 7.15
C PHE A 33 -18.62 -10.16 7.21
N CYS A 34 -18.53 -8.86 6.95
CA CYS A 34 -17.27 -8.14 7.05
C CYS A 34 -17.12 -7.56 8.47
N THR A 35 -16.12 -8.04 9.21
CA THR A 35 -15.61 -7.31 10.37
C THR A 35 -14.99 -6.01 9.85
N ILE A 36 -15.57 -4.87 10.19
CA ILE A 36 -15.02 -3.57 9.84
C ILE A 36 -14.15 -3.13 11.03
N GLU A 37 -12.84 -3.28 10.88
CA GLU A 37 -11.91 -2.67 11.83
C GLU A 37 -11.97 -1.13 11.72
N PRO A 38 -11.68 -0.37 12.79
CA PRO A 38 -11.85 1.09 12.80
C PRO A 38 -11.05 1.84 11.72
N ASN A 39 -10.03 1.19 11.15
CA ASN A 39 -9.20 1.71 10.08
C ASN A 39 -9.48 1.05 8.72
N GLU A 40 -10.58 0.31 8.57
CA GLU A 40 -10.97 -0.34 7.32
C GLU A 40 -12.31 0.18 6.82
N GLY A 41 -12.48 0.24 5.50
CA GLY A 41 -13.71 0.71 4.90
C GLY A 41 -13.97 0.08 3.53
N VAL A 42 -15.22 -0.26 3.24
CA VAL A 42 -15.60 -0.84 1.95
C VAL A 42 -16.27 0.23 1.08
N VAL A 43 -15.70 0.46 -0.09
CA VAL A 43 -16.19 1.43 -1.07
C VAL A 43 -16.66 0.70 -2.33
N SER A 44 -17.89 0.98 -2.78
CA SER A 44 -18.35 0.45 -4.07
C SER A 44 -17.72 1.21 -5.23
N VAL A 45 -17.31 0.48 -6.25
CA VAL A 45 -16.74 1.02 -7.48
C VAL A 45 -17.87 1.65 -8.31
N PRO A 46 -17.80 2.94 -8.65
CA PRO A 46 -18.77 3.57 -9.53
C PRO A 46 -18.64 2.99 -10.94
N ASP A 47 -19.74 2.43 -11.46
CA ASP A 47 -19.77 1.83 -12.80
C ASP A 47 -21.09 2.16 -13.51
N ASP A 48 -21.03 3.06 -14.49
CA ASP A 48 -22.19 3.47 -15.29
C ASP A 48 -22.77 2.31 -16.12
N ARG A 49 -21.99 1.26 -16.39
CA ARG A 49 -22.46 0.08 -17.13
C ARG A 49 -23.51 -0.68 -16.34
N LEU A 50 -23.36 -0.77 -15.01
CA LEU A 50 -24.37 -1.40 -14.14
C LEU A 50 -25.71 -0.67 -14.25
N ARG A 51 -25.68 0.67 -14.27
CA ARG A 51 -26.89 1.47 -14.48
C ARG A 51 -27.50 1.21 -15.85
N ARG A 52 -26.70 1.20 -16.92
CA ARG A 52 -27.19 0.93 -18.29
C ARG A 52 -27.83 -0.46 -18.40
N ILE A 53 -27.19 -1.51 -17.87
CA ILE A 53 -27.74 -2.87 -17.87
C ILE A 53 -29.06 -2.92 -17.10
N SER A 54 -29.12 -2.25 -15.95
CA SER A 54 -30.33 -2.24 -15.10
C SER A 54 -31.57 -1.60 -15.76
N GLN A 55 -31.37 -0.81 -16.82
CA GLN A 55 -32.46 -0.24 -17.61
C GLN A 55 -33.10 -1.26 -18.56
N TYR A 56 -32.32 -2.24 -19.04
CA TYR A 56 -32.81 -3.30 -19.94
C TYR A 56 -33.23 -4.56 -19.17
N ILE A 57 -32.53 -4.87 -18.08
CA ILE A 57 -32.80 -6.02 -17.21
C ILE A 57 -32.99 -5.46 -15.81
N VAL A 58 -34.21 -5.45 -15.29
CA VAL A 58 -34.51 -4.90 -13.96
C VAL A 58 -34.27 -5.97 -12.89
N PRO A 59 -33.16 -5.93 -12.12
CA PRO A 59 -32.91 -6.94 -11.10
C PRO A 59 -33.65 -6.59 -9.81
N LYS A 60 -33.87 -7.59 -8.95
CA LYS A 60 -34.38 -7.34 -7.58
C LYS A 60 -33.36 -6.59 -6.71
N LYS A 61 -32.07 -6.74 -7.00
CA LYS A 61 -30.96 -6.11 -6.27
C LYS A 61 -29.80 -5.84 -7.22
N LEU A 62 -29.20 -4.66 -7.11
CA LEU A 62 -27.98 -4.29 -7.82
C LEU A 62 -26.81 -4.37 -6.85
N VAL A 63 -25.81 -5.17 -7.17
CA VAL A 63 -24.62 -5.38 -6.34
C VAL A 63 -23.41 -4.87 -7.11
N PRO A 64 -22.84 -3.71 -6.74
CA PRO A 64 -21.65 -3.20 -7.41
C PRO A 64 -20.40 -3.96 -6.96
N ALA A 65 -19.33 -3.86 -7.76
CA ALA A 65 -18.00 -4.27 -7.31
C ALA A 65 -17.58 -3.43 -6.09
N ALA A 66 -16.78 -4.01 -5.22
CA ALA A 66 -16.33 -3.37 -3.98
C ALA A 66 -14.80 -3.38 -3.88
N LEU A 67 -14.25 -2.29 -3.36
CA LEU A 67 -12.85 -2.12 -3.00
C LEU A 67 -12.77 -1.95 -1.49
N LYS A 68 -11.90 -2.71 -0.83
CA LYS A 68 -11.59 -2.52 0.59
C LYS A 68 -10.43 -1.52 0.69
N LEU A 69 -10.63 -0.47 1.48
CA LEU A 69 -9.64 0.53 1.81
C LEU A 69 -9.18 0.35 3.24
N VAL A 70 -7.87 0.43 3.46
CA VAL A 70 -7.25 0.34 4.78
C VAL A 70 -6.53 1.67 5.04
N ASP A 71 -6.87 2.35 6.13
CA ASP A 71 -6.15 3.53 6.59
C ASP A 71 -4.87 3.11 7.32
N ILE A 72 -3.73 3.20 6.63
CA ILE A 72 -2.44 2.83 7.23
C ILE A 72 -1.93 4.05 8.00
N ALA A 73 -1.45 3.84 9.23
CA ALA A 73 -0.91 4.93 10.06
C ALA A 73 0.16 5.75 9.31
N GLY A 74 0.27 7.06 9.59
CA GLY A 74 1.20 7.93 8.85
C GLY A 74 2.66 7.51 9.00
N ILE A 75 3.43 7.58 7.92
CA ILE A 75 4.85 7.23 7.94
C ILE A 75 5.64 8.30 8.72
N VAL A 76 6.54 7.89 9.59
CA VAL A 76 7.55 8.79 10.18
C VAL A 76 8.90 8.34 9.64
N LYS A 77 9.75 9.30 9.26
CA LYS A 77 11.11 9.04 8.79
C LYS A 77 11.86 8.13 9.78
N GLY A 78 12.55 7.11 9.28
CA GLY A 78 13.22 6.08 10.10
C GLY A 78 12.33 4.87 10.41
N ALA A 79 11.32 4.59 9.58
CA ALA A 79 10.43 3.45 9.77
C ALA A 79 11.18 2.11 9.57
N SER A 80 12.14 2.10 8.64
CA SER A 80 13.02 0.98 8.34
C SER A 80 14.11 0.71 9.40
N GLU A 81 14.44 1.70 10.24
CA GLU A 81 15.45 1.57 11.32
C GLU A 81 14.92 0.89 12.59
N GLY A 82 13.66 0.42 12.60
CA GLY A 82 13.13 -0.42 13.69
C GLY A 82 12.65 0.34 14.94
N GLN A 83 12.47 1.65 14.87
CA GLN A 83 11.68 2.37 15.90
C GLN A 83 10.23 1.88 15.81
N GLY A 84 9.74 1.18 16.84
CA GLY A 84 8.59 0.25 16.79
C GLY A 84 7.24 0.71 16.20
N LEU A 85 7.07 1.99 15.84
CA LEU A 85 5.94 2.46 15.03
C LEU A 85 6.12 2.16 13.53
N GLY A 86 7.34 2.23 13.00
CA GLY A 86 7.64 1.99 11.58
C GLY A 86 7.45 0.55 11.13
N ASN A 87 7.78 -0.42 11.98
CA ASN A 87 7.56 -1.83 11.67
C ASN A 87 6.07 -2.20 11.59
N LYS A 88 5.21 -1.61 12.43
CA LYS A 88 3.76 -1.84 12.36
C LYS A 88 3.17 -1.31 11.05
N PHE A 89 3.66 -0.16 10.60
CA PHE A 89 3.31 0.43 9.31
C PHE A 89 3.66 -0.51 8.14
N LEU A 90 4.90 -0.99 8.09
CA LEU A 90 5.35 -1.90 7.04
C LEU A 90 4.60 -3.24 7.06
N THR A 91 4.21 -3.75 8.24
CA THR A 91 3.37 -4.95 8.34
C THR A 91 2.01 -4.74 7.68
N HIS A 92 1.31 -3.65 7.97
CA HIS A 92 0.01 -3.38 7.33
C HIS A 92 0.12 -3.16 5.82
N ILE A 93 1.23 -2.58 5.33
CA ILE A 93 1.44 -2.45 3.88
C ILE A 93 1.60 -3.81 3.21
N ARG A 94 2.22 -4.78 3.88
CA ARG A 94 2.38 -6.14 3.34
C ARG A 94 1.05 -6.90 3.25
N GLU A 95 0.01 -6.42 3.93
CA GLU A 95 -1.33 -7.02 3.91
C GLU A 95 -2.21 -6.46 2.79
N VAL A 96 -1.80 -5.38 2.11
CA VAL A 96 -2.57 -4.77 1.02
C VAL A 96 -1.99 -5.10 -0.35
N ASP A 97 -2.87 -5.14 -1.35
CA ASP A 97 -2.52 -5.44 -2.75
C ASP A 97 -2.06 -4.18 -3.52
N ALA A 98 -2.49 -3.00 -3.06
CA ALA A 98 -2.20 -1.73 -3.70
C ALA A 98 -1.99 -0.60 -2.68
N ILE A 99 -1.18 0.38 -3.06
CA ILE A 99 -0.88 1.56 -2.23
C ILE A 99 -1.52 2.79 -2.86
N LEU A 100 -2.30 3.53 -2.06
CA LEU A 100 -2.86 4.84 -2.38
C LEU A 100 -2.10 5.91 -1.62
N GLN A 101 -1.15 6.54 -2.29
CA GLN A 101 -0.30 7.55 -1.66
C GLN A 101 -0.93 8.94 -1.70
N VAL A 102 -1.21 9.50 -0.53
CA VAL A 102 -1.72 10.86 -0.35
C VAL A 102 -0.54 11.82 -0.19
N VAL A 103 -0.45 12.78 -1.10
CA VAL A 103 0.63 13.78 -1.14
C VAL A 103 0.04 15.16 -0.90
N ARG A 104 0.65 15.94 0.00
CA ARG A 104 0.19 17.29 0.32
C ARG A 104 0.62 18.26 -0.77
N CYS A 105 -0.35 18.81 -1.49
CA CYS A 105 -0.13 19.84 -2.53
C CYS A 105 -0.76 21.19 -2.15
N PHE A 106 -0.85 21.50 -0.86
CA PHE A 106 -1.41 22.76 -0.35
C PHE A 106 -0.56 23.33 0.78
N GLU A 107 -0.49 24.65 0.86
CA GLU A 107 0.14 25.38 1.96
C GLU A 107 -0.93 25.86 2.93
N ASP A 108 -0.69 25.68 4.22
CA ASP A 108 -1.58 26.13 5.29
C ASP A 108 -0.71 26.48 6.51
N PRO A 109 -0.72 27.73 7.00
CA PRO A 109 0.10 28.17 8.13
C PRO A 109 -0.26 27.48 9.45
N ASP A 110 -1.49 26.97 9.59
CA ASP A 110 -1.95 26.28 10.80
C ASP A 110 -1.60 24.79 10.80
N VAL A 111 -1.06 24.27 9.67
CA VAL A 111 -0.75 22.84 9.50
C VAL A 111 0.74 22.62 9.32
N ILE A 112 1.40 22.18 10.39
CA ILE A 112 2.84 21.90 10.42
C ILE A 112 3.19 20.71 9.52
N HIS A 113 4.14 20.94 8.61
CA HIS A 113 4.76 19.88 7.81
C HIS A 113 5.92 19.22 8.56
N VAL A 114 6.12 17.91 8.39
CA VAL A 114 7.16 17.14 9.13
C VAL A 114 8.57 17.69 8.90
N THR A 115 8.85 18.17 7.69
CA THR A 115 10.14 18.75 7.30
C THR A 115 10.16 20.29 7.40
N GLY A 116 9.10 20.91 7.95
CA GLY A 116 8.96 22.36 8.08
C GLY A 116 8.56 23.10 6.81
N LYS A 117 8.69 22.47 5.62
CA LYS A 117 8.24 23.02 4.33
C LYS A 117 7.54 21.93 3.52
N VAL A 118 6.44 22.30 2.85
CA VAL A 118 5.74 21.39 1.93
C VAL A 118 6.56 21.21 0.66
N ASN A 119 6.90 19.96 0.33
CA ASN A 119 7.54 19.61 -0.93
C ASN A 119 7.00 18.25 -1.42
N PRO A 120 6.00 18.25 -2.31
CA PRO A 120 5.33 17.03 -2.76
C PRO A 120 6.29 15.98 -3.34
N VAL A 121 7.32 16.41 -4.07
CA VAL A 121 8.28 15.51 -4.72
C VAL A 121 9.14 14.82 -3.66
N SER A 122 9.67 15.58 -2.71
CA SER A 122 10.48 15.03 -1.61
C SER A 122 9.66 14.12 -0.70
N ASP A 123 8.37 14.41 -0.51
CA ASP A 123 7.45 13.58 0.27
C ASP A 123 7.21 12.22 -0.41
N ILE A 124 7.11 12.22 -1.74
CA ILE A 124 6.99 11.00 -2.54
C ILE A 124 8.26 10.15 -2.40
N GLU A 125 9.41 10.78 -2.63
CA GLU A 125 10.73 10.14 -2.53
C GLU A 125 10.97 9.55 -1.14
N THR A 126 10.57 10.26 -0.07
CA THR A 126 10.74 9.78 1.30
C THR A 126 10.00 8.47 1.53
N ILE A 127 8.75 8.37 1.08
CA ILE A 127 7.97 7.12 1.21
C ILE A 127 8.58 6.02 0.35
N GLU A 128 8.96 6.33 -0.88
CA GLU A 128 9.55 5.36 -1.80
C GLU A 128 10.84 4.75 -1.25
N ILE A 129 11.73 5.59 -0.71
CA ILE A 129 13.00 5.17 -0.09
C ILE A 129 12.73 4.25 1.11
N GLU A 130 11.79 4.58 1.99
CA GLU A 130 11.47 3.73 3.15
C GLU A 130 10.93 2.35 2.74
N LEU A 131 10.11 2.30 1.68
CA LEU A 131 9.62 1.03 1.12
C LEU A 131 10.77 0.22 0.52
N MET A 132 11.66 0.87 -0.25
CA MET A 132 12.83 0.21 -0.83
C MET A 132 13.79 -0.32 0.22
N LEU A 133 14.04 0.43 1.30
CA LEU A 133 14.87 -0.03 2.43
C LEU A 133 14.26 -1.28 3.10
N ALA A 134 12.94 -1.29 3.28
CA ALA A 134 12.24 -2.46 3.82
C ALA A 134 12.33 -3.68 2.89
N ASP A 135 12.28 -3.47 1.57
CA ASP A 135 12.48 -4.53 0.57
C ASP A 135 13.91 -5.06 0.60
N ILE A 136 14.92 -4.19 0.64
CA ILE A 136 16.34 -4.57 0.76
C ILE A 136 16.52 -5.46 2.00
N GLN A 137 16.06 -5.02 3.16
CA GLN A 137 16.20 -5.78 4.40
C GLN A 137 15.49 -7.14 4.34
N THR A 138 14.34 -7.21 3.66
CA THR A 138 13.61 -8.47 3.46
C THR A 138 14.37 -9.42 2.54
N LEU A 139 14.91 -8.91 1.44
CA LEU A 139 15.68 -9.66 0.46
C LEU A 139 17.01 -10.15 1.03
N GLU A 140 17.75 -9.35 1.80
CA GLU A 140 18.99 -9.76 2.46
C GLU A 140 18.76 -10.91 3.45
N ASN A 141 17.70 -10.78 4.27
CA ASN A 141 17.29 -11.83 5.20
C ASN A 141 16.90 -13.12 4.46
N SER A 142 16.20 -13.01 3.33
CA SER A 142 15.83 -14.16 2.49
C SER A 142 17.03 -14.76 1.77
N LEU A 143 17.99 -13.94 1.31
CA LEU A 143 19.18 -14.37 0.59
C LEU A 143 20.04 -15.29 1.46
N SER A 144 20.30 -14.89 2.71
CA SER A 144 21.10 -15.67 3.64
C SER A 144 20.55 -17.10 3.88
N LYS A 145 19.22 -17.24 3.89
CA LYS A 145 18.52 -18.53 4.02
C LYS A 145 18.59 -19.32 2.72
N ALA A 146 18.28 -18.67 1.59
CA ALA A 146 18.30 -19.29 0.27
C ALA A 146 19.69 -19.82 -0.11
N GLU A 147 20.76 -19.09 0.22
CA GLU A 147 22.14 -19.51 -0.04
C GLU A 147 22.54 -20.77 0.74
N ARG A 148 22.06 -20.93 1.97
CA ARG A 148 22.29 -22.15 2.76
C ARG A 148 21.64 -23.36 2.11
N THR A 149 20.39 -23.21 1.65
CA THR A 149 19.66 -24.27 0.95
C THR A 149 20.26 -24.55 -0.43
N ALA A 150 20.68 -23.53 -1.18
CA ALA A 150 21.29 -23.71 -2.50
C ALA A 150 22.59 -24.54 -2.46
N LYS A 151 23.35 -24.46 -1.36
CA LYS A 151 24.56 -25.27 -1.13
C LYS A 151 24.27 -26.77 -1.01
N SER A 152 23.05 -27.19 -0.68
CA SER A 152 22.67 -28.61 -0.65
C SER A 152 22.37 -29.18 -2.05
N GLY A 153 22.41 -28.35 -3.09
CA GLY A 153 22.21 -28.76 -4.48
C GLY A 153 20.80 -28.50 -5.03
N ASP A 154 19.89 -27.95 -4.22
CA ASP A 154 18.54 -27.58 -4.62
C ASP A 154 18.55 -26.56 -5.78
N LYS A 155 17.87 -26.92 -6.88
CA LYS A 155 17.78 -26.10 -8.11
C LYS A 155 16.89 -24.87 -7.90
N GLU A 156 15.79 -25.01 -7.18
CA GLU A 156 14.86 -23.91 -6.92
C GLU A 156 15.51 -22.87 -6.01
N ALA A 157 16.24 -23.33 -4.98
CA ALA A 157 17.00 -22.44 -4.11
C ALA A 157 18.10 -21.66 -4.87
N LYS A 158 18.75 -22.28 -5.87
CA LYS A 158 19.74 -21.59 -6.71
C LYS A 158 19.11 -20.50 -7.57
N LEU A 159 18.00 -20.80 -8.25
CA LEU A 159 17.24 -19.80 -9.02
C LEU A 159 16.77 -18.65 -8.13
N ARG A 160 16.28 -18.96 -6.92
CA ARG A 160 15.85 -17.95 -5.96
C ARG A 160 17.00 -17.03 -5.52
N VAL A 161 18.20 -17.57 -5.30
CA VAL A 161 19.39 -16.75 -4.99
C VAL A 161 19.73 -15.81 -6.14
N GLU A 162 19.67 -16.29 -7.38
CA GLU A 162 19.93 -15.48 -8.58
C GLU A 162 18.94 -14.32 -8.71
N VAL A 163 17.64 -14.61 -8.59
CA VAL A 163 16.59 -13.60 -8.65
C VAL A 163 16.72 -12.58 -7.51
N ILE A 164 16.96 -13.03 -6.27
CA ILE A 164 17.15 -12.11 -5.13
C ILE A 164 18.33 -11.17 -5.37
N ARG A 165 19.45 -11.67 -5.94
CA ARG A 165 20.60 -10.82 -6.27
C ARG A 165 20.27 -9.81 -7.37
N LYS A 166 19.49 -10.20 -8.39
CA LYS A 166 18.99 -9.28 -9.43
C LYS A 166 18.12 -8.16 -8.81
N CYS A 167 17.20 -8.53 -7.90
CA CYS A 167 16.36 -7.58 -7.18
C CYS A 167 17.18 -6.60 -6.32
N LEU A 168 18.15 -7.10 -5.54
CA LEU A 168 19.03 -6.26 -4.73
C LEU A 168 19.87 -5.30 -5.58
N ALA A 169 20.37 -5.76 -6.74
CA ALA A 169 21.11 -4.90 -7.66
C ALA A 169 20.24 -3.79 -8.26
N HIS A 170 18.97 -4.06 -8.56
CA HIS A 170 18.02 -3.05 -9.05
C HIS A 170 17.66 -2.03 -7.97
N LEU A 171 17.42 -2.48 -6.74
CA LEU A 171 17.15 -1.57 -5.61
C LEU A 171 18.35 -0.65 -5.31
N ALA A 172 19.58 -1.10 -5.58
CA ALA A 172 20.78 -0.28 -5.43
C ALA A 172 20.90 0.84 -6.47
N THR A 173 20.06 0.87 -7.52
CA THR A 173 19.98 1.98 -8.48
C THR A 173 18.89 2.99 -8.14
N ASP A 174 18.39 2.99 -6.90
CA ASP A 174 17.30 3.87 -6.42
C ASP A 174 15.99 3.70 -7.23
N GLU A 175 15.77 2.50 -7.81
CA GLU A 175 14.53 2.15 -8.48
C GLU A 175 13.76 1.04 -7.74
N PRO A 176 12.43 1.17 -7.61
CA PRO A 176 11.62 0.17 -6.91
C PRO A 176 11.40 -1.08 -7.76
N LEU A 177 11.27 -2.24 -7.09
CA LEU A 177 11.12 -3.54 -7.75
C LEU A 177 9.95 -3.64 -8.73
N ARG A 178 8.90 -2.82 -8.58
CA ARG A 178 7.77 -2.78 -9.53
C ARG A 178 8.17 -2.35 -10.95
N LYS A 179 9.35 -1.75 -11.12
CA LYS A 179 9.94 -1.39 -12.42
C LYS A 179 10.89 -2.45 -12.96
N LEU A 180 11.25 -3.46 -12.16
CA LEU A 180 12.15 -4.52 -12.58
C LEU A 180 11.40 -5.50 -13.47
N GLU A 181 11.90 -5.71 -14.68
CA GLU A 181 11.43 -6.78 -15.55
C GLU A 181 12.09 -8.11 -15.12
N LEU A 182 11.23 -9.05 -14.72
CA LEU A 182 11.59 -10.43 -14.43
C LEU A 182 10.90 -11.31 -15.48
N ASP A 183 11.68 -12.21 -16.08
CA ASP A 183 11.16 -13.23 -16.96
C ASP A 183 10.40 -14.28 -16.11
N GLU A 184 9.36 -14.90 -16.68
CA GLU A 184 8.59 -15.98 -16.04
C GLU A 184 9.41 -17.25 -15.78
#